data_AF-A0A3C1LIK9-F1
#
_entry.id   AF-A0A3C1LIK9-F1
#
_cell.length_a   1.000
_cell.length_b   1.000
_cell.length_c   1.000
_cell.angle_alpha   90.00
_cell.angle_beta   90.00
_cell.angle_gamma   90.00
#
_symmetry.space_group_name_H-M   'P 1'
#
loop_
_entity.id
_entity.type
_entity.pdbx_description
1 polymer ?
#
loop_
_entity_poly.entity_id
_entity_poly.type
_entity_poly.pdbx_seq_one_letter_code
_entity_poly.pdbx_strand_id
1 'polypeptide(L)'
;MLESIEAVRNTNGNKKVSVFTDGYKKEFQLIFSLPNLELVEGNSDIVDLILLSMSETMILSAGSTFSYWAAFLGEGEFIQHPDHIIQIR
;
A
#
# COMPACT_ATOMS: atom_id res chain seq x y z
N MET A 1 1.93 -0.42 -9.63
CA MET A 1 0.93 -0.70 -8.57
C MET A 1 0.05 -1.91 -8.89
N LEU A 2 -0.73 -1.91 -9.97
CA LEU A 2 -1.54 -3.09 -10.39
C LEU A 2 -0.67 -4.35 -10.56
N GLU A 3 0.38 -4.24 -11.35
CA GLU A 3 1.33 -5.33 -11.58
C GLU A 3 1.96 -5.82 -10.26
N SER A 4 2.25 -4.91 -9.34
CA SER A 4 2.78 -5.24 -8.01
C SER A 4 1.77 -6.03 -7.16
N ILE A 5 0.49 -5.64 -7.18
CA ILE A 5 -0.59 -6.35 -6.49
C ILE A 5 -0.75 -7.76 -7.07
N GLU A 6 -0.75 -7.89 -8.40
CA GLU A 6 -0.85 -9.19 -9.07
C GLU A 6 0.35 -10.09 -8.79
N ALA A 7 1.57 -9.53 -8.81
CA ALA A 7 2.79 -10.28 -8.49
C ALA A 7 2.77 -10.84 -7.06
N VAL A 8 2.37 -10.03 -6.08
CA VAL A 8 2.20 -10.49 -4.69
C VAL A 8 1.15 -11.60 -4.60
N ARG A 9 0.02 -11.45 -5.29
CA ARG A 9 -1.06 -12.45 -5.29
C ARG A 9 -0.68 -13.76 -5.94
N ASN A 10 0.09 -13.73 -7.02
CA ASN A 10 0.57 -14.92 -7.70
C ASN A 10 1.50 -15.76 -6.81
N THR A 11 2.18 -15.11 -5.85
CA THR A 11 3.11 -15.76 -4.92
C THR A 11 2.41 -16.21 -3.64
N ASN A 12 1.49 -15.39 -3.11
CA ASN A 12 0.95 -15.55 -1.75
C ASN A 12 -0.57 -15.85 -1.71
N GLY A 13 -1.18 -16.12 -2.87
CA GLY A 13 -2.62 -16.34 -3.03
C GLY A 13 -3.43 -15.05 -3.13
N ASN A 14 -4.75 -15.18 -3.30
CA ASN A 14 -5.67 -14.04 -3.51
C ASN A 14 -5.99 -13.27 -2.20
N LYS A 15 -4.95 -12.72 -1.57
CA LYS A 15 -5.01 -11.96 -0.31
C LYS A 15 -5.84 -10.67 -0.48
N LYS A 16 -6.47 -10.25 0.62
CA LYS A 16 -7.14 -8.95 0.74
C LYS A 16 -6.08 -7.85 0.68
N VAL A 17 -6.39 -6.78 -0.06
CA VAL A 17 -5.53 -5.60 -0.22
C VAL A 17 -6.29 -4.39 0.28
N SER A 18 -5.72 -3.72 1.28
CA SER A 18 -6.20 -2.43 1.77
C SER A 18 -5.47 -1.30 1.05
N VAL A 19 -6.21 -0.32 0.55
CA VAL A 19 -5.68 0.84 -0.17
C VAL A 19 -5.81 2.07 0.74
N PHE A 20 -4.70 2.76 0.96
CA PHE A 20 -4.61 4.04 1.66
C PHE A 20 -4.20 5.11 0.65
N THR A 21 -4.97 6.19 0.54
CA THR A 21 -4.73 7.24 -0.46
C THR A 21 -5.37 8.56 -0.02
N ASP A 22 -4.75 9.67 -0.41
CA ASP A 22 -5.29 11.03 -0.29
C ASP A 22 -6.23 11.38 -1.46
N GLY A 23 -6.29 10.52 -2.49
CA GLY A 23 -7.20 10.65 -3.62
C GLY A 23 -8.56 9.98 -3.40
N TYR A 24 -9.50 10.29 -4.29
CA TYR A 24 -10.86 9.76 -4.26
C TYR A 24 -10.94 8.39 -4.95
N LYS A 25 -11.82 7.51 -4.46
CA LYS A 25 -12.08 6.18 -5.05
C LYS A 25 -12.27 6.17 -6.57
N LYS A 26 -12.93 7.21 -7.10
CA LYS A 26 -13.21 7.37 -8.55
C LYS A 26 -11.94 7.53 -9.40
N GLU A 27 -10.85 8.02 -8.82
CA GLU A 27 -9.56 8.20 -9.51
C GLU A 27 -8.81 6.87 -9.66
N PHE A 28 -9.21 5.86 -8.88
CA PHE A 28 -8.59 4.53 -8.83
C PHE A 28 -9.55 3.41 -9.27
N GLN A 29 -10.55 3.72 -10.11
CA GLN A 29 -11.55 2.73 -10.57
C GLN A 29 -10.91 1.46 -11.14
N LEU A 30 -9.81 1.59 -11.88
CA LEU A 30 -9.09 0.45 -12.44
C LEU A 30 -8.54 -0.46 -11.35
N ILE A 31 -8.00 0.10 -10.27
CA ILE A 31 -7.50 -0.64 -9.11
C ILE A 31 -8.67 -1.33 -8.41
N PHE A 32 -9.77 -0.62 -8.13
CA PHE A 32 -10.94 -1.18 -7.45
C PHE A 32 -11.78 -2.15 -8.30
N SER A 33 -11.43 -2.35 -9.58
CA SER A 33 -11.98 -3.44 -10.39
C SER A 33 -11.42 -4.81 -10.03
N LEU A 34 -10.25 -4.84 -9.35
CA LEU A 34 -9.65 -6.08 -8.87
C LEU A 34 -10.44 -6.63 -7.66
N PRO A 35 -10.64 -7.96 -7.57
CA PRO A 35 -11.31 -8.57 -6.43
C PRO A 35 -10.51 -8.34 -5.15
N ASN A 36 -11.17 -8.39 -4.00
CA ASN A 36 -10.58 -8.31 -2.67
C ASN A 36 -9.73 -7.05 -2.42
N LEU A 37 -10.11 -5.93 -3.03
CA LEU A 37 -9.57 -4.60 -2.71
C LEU A 37 -10.59 -3.78 -1.93
N GLU A 38 -10.10 -3.10 -0.89
CA GLU A 38 -10.90 -2.20 -0.07
C GLU A 38 -10.17 -0.86 0.07
N LEU A 39 -10.90 0.24 -0.11
CA LEU A 39 -10.41 1.57 0.26
C LEU A 39 -10.62 1.72 1.76
N VAL A 40 -9.55 2.03 2.49
CA VAL A 40 -9.63 2.39 3.89
C VAL A 40 -9.90 3.89 3.96
N GLU A 41 -11.02 4.26 4.57
CA GLU A 41 -11.50 5.64 4.62
C GLU A 41 -12.22 5.92 5.95
N GLY A 42 -12.23 7.20 6.37
CA GLY A 42 -12.90 7.67 7.58
C GLY A 42 -12.04 7.71 8.85
N ASN A 43 -10.79 7.27 8.77
CA ASN A 43 -9.81 7.38 9.85
C ASN A 43 -9.07 8.73 9.81
N SER A 44 -8.33 9.02 10.89
CA SER A 44 -7.29 10.05 10.85
C SER A 44 -6.00 9.50 10.26
N ASP A 45 -5.17 10.36 9.66
CA ASP A 45 -3.93 9.96 8.98
C ASP A 45 -2.99 9.13 9.86
N ILE A 46 -2.93 9.40 11.16
CA ILE A 46 -2.09 8.63 12.10
C ILE A 46 -2.60 7.20 12.31
N VAL A 47 -3.92 7.00 12.29
CA VAL A 47 -4.52 5.67 12.39
C VAL A 47 -4.23 4.89 11.10
N ASP A 48 -4.38 5.53 9.94
CA ASP A 48 -4.06 4.91 8.65
C ASP A 48 -2.57 4.57 8.53
N LEU A 49 -1.69 5.42 9.05
CA LEU A 49 -0.24 5.15 9.09
C LEU A 49 0.07 3.88 9.89
N ILE A 50 -0.55 3.73 11.07
CA ILE A 50 -0.37 2.55 11.94
C ILE A 50 -0.99 1.30 11.30
N LEU A 51 -2.18 1.41 10.71
CA LEU A 51 -2.81 0.28 10.02
C LEU A 51 -1.95 -0.18 8.83
N LEU A 52 -1.40 0.75 8.06
CA LEU A 52 -0.48 0.43 6.97
C LEU A 52 0.79 -0.24 7.49
N SER A 53 1.40 0.25 8.57
CA SER A 53 2.63 -0.32 9.16
C SER A 53 2.45 -1.73 9.74
N MET A 54 1.20 -2.13 10.04
CA MET A 54 0.85 -3.48 10.49
C MET A 54 0.66 -4.49 9.36
N SER A 55 0.83 -4.08 8.10
CA SER A 55 0.64 -4.97 6.94
C SER A 55 1.77 -6.00 6.82
N GLU A 56 1.42 -7.24 6.46
CA GLU A 56 2.39 -8.31 6.15
C GLU A 56 3.30 -7.92 4.98
N THR A 57 2.70 -7.31 3.94
CA THR A 57 3.40 -6.78 2.77
C THR A 57 2.85 -5.39 2.43
N MET A 58 3.74 -4.42 2.23
CA MET A 58 3.40 -3.04 1.84
C MET A 58 3.86 -2.76 0.41
N ILE A 59 3.03 -2.10 -0.40
CA ILE A 59 3.41 -1.57 -1.71
C ILE A 59 3.48 -0.06 -1.58
N LEU A 60 4.70 0.50 -1.65
CA LEU A 60 4.94 1.90 -1.34
C LEU A 60 4.79 2.78 -2.57
N SER A 61 4.32 4.01 -2.36
CA SER A 61 4.25 5.02 -3.41
C SER A 61 5.59 5.74 -3.54
N ALA A 62 6.08 5.91 -4.78
CA ALA A 62 7.31 6.66 -5.04
C ALA A 62 7.19 8.11 -4.55
N GLY A 63 8.17 8.58 -3.79
CA GLY A 63 8.19 9.91 -3.19
C GLY A 63 7.27 10.11 -1.97
N SER A 64 6.51 9.10 -1.53
CA SER A 64 5.55 9.26 -0.43
C SER A 64 6.20 9.06 0.93
N THR A 65 6.47 10.17 1.63
CA THR A 65 6.94 10.16 3.02
C THR A 65 5.98 9.44 3.97
N PHE A 66 4.68 9.47 3.69
CA PHE A 66 3.67 8.73 4.46
C PHE A 66 3.92 7.23 4.41
N SER A 67 4.03 6.65 3.21
CA SER A 67 4.30 5.23 3.05
C SER A 67 5.69 4.83 3.58
N TYR A 68 6.66 5.74 3.55
CA TYR A 68 7.99 5.51 4.10
C TYR A 68 8.01 5.48 5.62
N TRP A 69 7.23 6.34 6.27
CA TRP A 69 7.04 6.26 7.72
C TRP A 69 6.33 4.97 8.11
N ALA A 70 5.31 4.55 7.37
CA ALA A 70 4.66 3.27 7.64
C ALA A 70 5.63 2.09 7.51
N ALA A 71 6.44 2.06 6.44
CA ALA A 71 7.46 1.03 6.24
C ALA A 71 8.56 1.06 7.31
N PHE A 72 8.98 2.25 7.75
CA PHE A 72 9.97 2.41 8.83
C PHE A 72 9.46 1.95 10.20
N LEU A 73 8.17 2.15 10.47
CA LEU A 73 7.51 1.76 11.72
C LEU A 73 7.10 0.28 11.73
N GLY A 74 6.89 -0.31 10.55
CA GLY A 74 6.46 -1.69 10.38
C GLY A 74 7.62 -2.68 10.33
N GLU A 75 7.29 -3.95 10.54
CA GLU A 75 8.22 -5.08 10.43
C GLU A 75 7.92 -5.97 9.19
N GLY A 76 6.92 -5.58 8.40
CA GLY A 76 6.50 -6.30 7.18
C GLY A 76 7.43 -6.06 6.00
N GLU A 77 7.32 -6.93 5.00
CA GLU A 77 8.04 -6.74 3.74
C GLU A 77 7.48 -5.53 2.99
N PHE A 78 8.32 -4.83 2.23
CA PHE A 78 7.85 -3.73 1.41
C PHE A 78 8.42 -3.77 -0.01
N ILE A 79 7.59 -3.36 -0.96
CA ILE A 79 7.92 -3.24 -2.37
C ILE A 79 8.03 -1.75 -2.69
N GLN A 80 9.20 -1.35 -3.19
CA GLN A 80 9.49 0.02 -3.62
C GLN A 80 9.45 0.14 -5.13
N HIS A 81 9.06 1.31 -5.61
CA HIS A 81 9.21 1.65 -7.02
C HIS A 81 10.70 1.73 -7.40
N PRO A 82 11.12 1.28 -8.59
CA PRO A 82 12.53 1.33 -9.01
C PRO A 82 13.15 2.74 -8.98
N ASP A 83 12.35 3.77 -9.29
CA ASP A 83 12.79 5.18 -9.28
C ASP A 83 12.90 5.78 -7.86
N HIS A 84 12.84 4.96 -6.82
CA HIS A 84 12.96 5.44 -5.46
C HIS A 84 14.40 5.85 -5.11
N ILE A 85 14.52 7.01 -4.47
CA ILE A 85 15.80 7.61 -4.05
C ILE A 85 16.09 7.55 -2.55
N ILE A 86 15.12 7.15 -1.71
CA ILE A 86 15.29 7.11 -0.24
C ILE A 86 15.60 5.67 0.16
N GLN A 87 16.52 5.50 1.10
CA GLN A 87 16.71 4.21 1.75
C GLN A 87 15.85 4.19 3.01
N ILE A 88 14.88 3.27 3.02
CA ILE A 88 14.13 2.91 4.21
C ILE A 88 14.92 1.77 4.85
N ARG A 89 15.32 1.97 6.12
CA ARG A 89 16.08 1.07 7.01
C ARG A 89 16.69 -0.19 6.39
#